data_AF-A0A822AGA9-F1
#
_entry.id   AF-A0A822AGA9-F1
#
_cell.length_a   1.000
_cell.length_b   1.000
_cell.length_c   1.000
_cell.angle_alpha   90.00
_cell.angle_beta   90.00
_cell.angle_gamma   90.00
#
_symmetry.space_group_name_H-M   'P 1'
#
loop_
_entity.id
_entity.type
_entity.pdbx_description
1 polymer ?
#
loop_
_entity_poly.entity_id
_entity_poly.type
_entity_poly.pdbx_seq_one_letter_code
_entity_poly.pdbx_strand_id
1 'polypeptide(L)' 'PGRSTAIHLFEWKWTDIAAECERFLGPYGYAGVQVSPPNEHALIDGRPWWQRYQPVSYK' A
#
# COMPACT_ATOMS: atom_id res chain seq x y z
N PRO A 1 -20.95 6.18 6.48
CA PRO A 1 -21.97 6.09 5.40
C PRO A 1 -21.59 7.05 4.25
N GLY A 2 -21.57 6.59 3.00
CA GLY A 2 -21.16 7.41 1.84
C GLY A 2 -19.72 7.23 1.37
N ARG A 3 -19.01 6.20 1.85
CA ARG A 3 -17.75 5.76 1.26
C ARG A 3 -17.93 4.38 0.64
N SER A 4 -17.45 4.21 -0.57
CA SER A 4 -17.48 2.95 -1.33
C SER A 4 -16.17 2.79 -2.10
N THR A 5 -15.84 1.56 -2.48
CA THR A 5 -14.63 1.20 -3.23
C THR A 5 -13.34 1.25 -2.40
N ALA A 6 -12.58 0.16 -2.45
CA ALA A 6 -11.20 0.11 -1.98
C ALA A 6 -10.24 0.24 -3.16
N ILE A 7 -9.11 0.93 -2.97
CA ILE A 7 -8.08 1.11 -3.99
C ILE A 7 -6.79 0.40 -3.62
N HIS A 8 -6.12 -0.20 -4.59
CA HIS A 8 -4.81 -0.81 -4.39
C HIS A 8 -3.71 0.19 -4.76
N LEU A 9 -3.05 0.78 -3.75
CA LEU A 9 -1.89 1.64 -3.94
C LEU A 9 -0.61 0.79 -4.00
N PHE A 10 -0.41 0.16 -5.15
CA PHE A 10 0.66 -0.80 -5.39
C PHE A 10 2.05 -0.15 -5.35
N GLU A 11 2.94 -0.65 -4.49
CA GLU A 11 4.32 -0.18 -4.26
C GLU A 11 4.45 1.25 -3.68
N TRP A 12 3.35 1.83 -3.18
CA TRP A 12 3.40 3.15 -2.54
C TRP A 12 4.04 3.09 -1.15
N LYS A 13 4.76 4.16 -0.78
CA LYS A 13 5.32 4.32 0.57
C LYS A 13 4.24 4.79 1.54
N TRP A 14 4.41 4.48 2.82
CA TRP A 14 3.49 4.88 3.87
C TRP A 14 3.24 6.39 3.94
N THR A 15 4.28 7.21 3.76
CA THR A 15 4.16 8.67 3.77
C THR A 15 3.29 9.19 2.63
N ASP A 16 3.39 8.56 1.45
CA ASP A 16 2.62 8.95 0.27
C ASP A 16 1.16 8.51 0.43
N ILE A 17 0.92 7.31 0.98
CA ILE A 17 -0.43 6.81 1.31
C ILE A 17 -1.11 7.73 2.33
N ALA A 18 -0.39 8.16 3.39
CA ALA A 18 -0.93 9.05 4.40
C ALA A 18 -1.36 10.40 3.80
N ALA A 19 -0.49 11.00 2.96
CA ALA A 19 -0.81 12.24 2.27
C ALA A 19 -1.99 12.08 1.30
N GLU A 20 -2.05 10.96 0.58
CA GLU A 20 -3.11 10.67 -0.40
C GLU A 20 -4.47 10.45 0.26
N CYS A 21 -4.48 9.81 1.44
CA CYS A 21 -5.67 9.68 2.28
C CYS A 21 -6.31 11.04 2.64
N GLU A 22 -5.49 12.03 3.00
CA GLU A 22 -5.97 13.35 3.40
C GLU A 22 -6.30 14.24 2.20
N ARG A 23 -5.44 14.24 1.18
CA ARG A 23 -5.54 15.15 0.03
C ARG A 23 -6.60 14.73 -0.98
N PHE A 24 -6.84 13.43 -1.14
CA PHE A 24 -7.67 12.91 -2.23
C PHE A 24 -8.65 11.82 -1.77
N LEU A 25 -8.17 10.67 -1.27
CA LEU A 25 -9.06 9.52 -1.07
C LEU A 25 -10.18 9.80 -0.06
N GLY A 26 -9.88 10.51 1.02
CA GLY A 26 -10.84 10.92 2.03
C GLY A 26 -11.93 11.85 1.47
N PRO A 27 -11.57 13.00 0.86
CA PRO A 27 -12.53 13.91 0.24
C PRO A 27 -13.37 13.31 -0.90
N TYR A 28 -12.79 12.37 -1.67
CA TYR A 28 -13.45 11.76 -2.83
C TYR A 28 -14.22 10.47 -2.50
N GLY A 29 -14.35 10.11 -1.22
CA GLY A 29 -15.27 9.07 -0.79
C GLY A 29 -14.77 7.62 -0.92
N TYR A 30 -13.47 7.40 -1.03
CA TYR A 30 -12.91 6.04 -1.03
C TYR A 30 -13.01 5.40 0.36
N ALA A 31 -13.32 4.10 0.41
CA ALA A 31 -13.59 3.38 1.65
C ALA A 31 -12.34 2.77 2.31
N GLY A 32 -11.28 2.51 1.54
CA GLY A 32 -10.07 1.90 2.07
C GLY A 32 -8.95 1.78 1.06
N VAL A 33 -7.77 1.45 1.57
CA VAL A 33 -6.56 1.25 0.78
C VAL A 33 -6.04 -0.17 1.03
N GLN A 34 -5.85 -0.92 -0.05
CA GLN A 34 -5.03 -2.12 -0.07
C GLN A 34 -3.59 -1.71 -0.37
N VAL A 35 -2.66 -2.22 0.42
CA VAL A 35 -1.24 -1.89 0.34
C VAL A 35 -0.43 -3.12 -0.06
N SER A 36 0.75 -2.90 -0.62
CA SER A 36 1.72 -3.98 -0.82
C SER A 36 2.11 -4.63 0.51
N PRO A 37 2.60 -5.89 0.51
CA PRO A 37 2.99 -6.59 1.74
C PRO A 37 3.90 -5.73 2.64
N PRO A 38 3.48 -5.46 3.90
CA PRO A 38 4.21 -4.56 4.80
C PRO A 38 5.34 -5.26 5.57
N ASN A 39 5.28 -6.59 5.66
CA ASN A 39 6.22 -7.41 6.41
C ASN A 39 7.60 -7.45 5.72
N GLU A 40 8.64 -7.76 6.49
CA GLU A 40 9.99 -7.98 5.95
C GLU A 40 9.97 -9.05 4.85
N HIS A 41 10.65 -8.76 3.75
CA HIS A 41 10.68 -9.61 2.56
C HIS A 41 12.09 -9.71 1.99
N ALA A 42 12.31 -10.66 1.09
CA ALA A 42 13.60 -10.87 0.45
C ALA A 42 14.05 -9.62 -0.33
N LEU A 43 15.37 -9.39 -0.35
CA LEU A 43 15.99 -8.38 -1.19
C LEU A 43 16.60 -9.07 -2.40
N ILE A 44 16.03 -8.78 -3.58
CA ILE A 44 16.45 -9.38 -4.84
C ILE A 44 17.12 -8.29 -5.69
N ASP A 45 18.19 -8.65 -6.37
CA ASP A 45 18.89 -7.73 -7.26
C ASP A 45 17.95 -7.23 -8.36
N GLY A 46 18.01 -5.93 -8.66
CA GLY A 46 17.07 -5.26 -9.55
C GLY A 46 15.73 -4.89 -8.90
N ARG A 47 15.50 -5.21 -7.61
CA ARG A 47 14.33 -4.81 -6.81
C ARG A 47 12.97 -5.02 -7.53
N PRO A 48 12.69 -6.23 -8.05
CA PRO A 48 11.42 -6.49 -8.71
C PRO A 48 10.25 -6.44 -7.73
N TRP A 49 9.07 -6.02 -8.18
CA TRP A 49 7.87 -5.90 -7.34
C TRP A 49 7.49 -7.20 -6.63
N TRP A 50 7.69 -8.35 -7.28
CA TRP A 50 7.32 -9.65 -6.74
C TRP A 50 8.21 -10.08 -5.56
N GLN A 51 9.33 -9.38 -5.28
CA GLN A 51 10.18 -9.65 -4.11
C GLN A 51 9.40 -9.51 -2.80
N ARG A 52 8.38 -8.63 -2.76
CA ARG A 52 7.52 -8.41 -1.57
C ARG A 52 6.70 -9.63 -1.17
N TYR A 53 6.52 -10.57 -2.09
CA TYR A 53 5.76 -11.80 -1.85
C TYR A 53 6.65 -12.96 -1.35
N GLN A 54 7.92 -12.68 -1.04
CA GLN A 54 8.85 -13.62 -0.39
C GLN A 54 9.10 -13.18 1.06
N PRO A 55 8.20 -13.50 2.01
CA PRO A 55 8.30 -13.05 3.40
C PRO A 55 9.55 -13.62 4.10
N VAL A 56 10.21 -12.80 4.91
CA VAL A 56 11.36 -13.15 5.75
C VAL A 56 10.98 -13.13 7.23
N SER A 57 10.23 -12.12 7.67
CA SER A 57 9.70 -12.02 9.03
C SER A 57 8.45 -11.13 9.08
N TYR A 58 7.77 -11.10 10.24
CA TYR A 58 6.60 -10.23 10.51
C TYR A 58 6.93 -9.06 11.44
N LYS A 59 8.20 -8.65 11.49
CA LYS A 59 8.66 -7.52 12.30
C LYS A 59 8.17 -6.18 11.74
#